data_AF-A0A958QNE8-F1
#
_entry.id   AF-A0A958QNE8-F1
#
_cell.length_a   1.000
_cell.length_b   1.000
_cell.length_c   1.000
_cell.angle_alpha   90.00
_cell.angle_beta   90.00
_cell.angle_gamma   90.00
#
_symmetry.space_group_name_H-M   'P 1'
#
loop_
_entity.id
_entity.type
_entity.pdbx_description
1 polymer ?
#
loop_
_entity_poly.entity_id
_entity_poly.type
_entity_poly.pdbx_seq_one_letter_code
_entity_poly.pdbx_strand_id
1 'polypeptide(L)'
;MKKILKFFLISLSALVSISAQAEDSRIENAIGLRVTAKGQKIFKDNLQKLLFLNGVPVDSFYVESMEFSQAEPLELSPAIQEYLDIINLGTTGVDIAPSQLHTQIKNFEASLRFNELSLRFFPTQYNTVEGGGAASVLALLRAKVSLLRADVSSVLADDLANPFLGQFGFNNFSLRSKVSSPDLEIEVPLFITVEKGREDVGLSVGIIKSSLSSFDLEYDFEAPAVLPEIEVVINGTRIGLDKVAVSNELLSKQDRLLRVVKGELDSYIQTELPVKINEMLQENVFGKFSEVNLLTPIGSNIEHNGTIYNPTQPDDLFQWKIRLDEFKMSQDDMVAALSASVRDPKSKTVFNMATEAISSNSPASDQLKYPTDQYDVAISLNQGFLNRFLELSFNRGYFENIPGGEPGKKVEFLHISKSPLVRFDLSPEAGDIVRVQIEVRPEVSGIQKLAVNSKFRVSVTANVKLVPTDKGYGLMVDSLDEDFSYDKKGLRLGIFKSQVDKAIIEQIREVNAERPKTMISDDIPIPTSLMGLSAKPKHISPSRAGY
;
A
#
# COMPACT_ATOMS: atom_id res chain seq x y z
N MET A 1 3.86 4.56 -17.43
CA MET A 1 3.07 5.43 -16.52
C MET A 1 1.91 4.71 -15.82
N LYS A 2 0.97 4.06 -16.52
CA LYS A 2 -0.10 3.25 -15.87
C LYS A 2 0.44 2.23 -14.87
N LYS A 3 1.58 1.56 -15.14
CA LYS A 3 2.23 0.62 -14.20
C LYS A 3 2.96 1.30 -13.03
N ILE A 4 3.51 2.51 -13.20
CA ILE A 4 4.17 3.30 -12.14
C ILE A 4 3.11 3.91 -11.21
N LEU A 5 1.99 4.37 -11.77
CA LEU A 5 0.80 4.77 -11.02
C LEU A 5 0.19 3.56 -10.31
N LYS A 6 0.09 2.41 -10.97
CA LYS A 6 -0.36 1.14 -10.36
C LYS A 6 0.60 0.68 -9.27
N PHE A 7 1.92 0.88 -9.40
CA PHE A 7 2.90 0.62 -8.35
C PHE A 7 2.81 1.63 -7.20
N PHE A 8 2.66 2.92 -7.49
CA PHE A 8 2.46 3.95 -6.46
C PHE A 8 1.17 3.66 -5.69
N LEU A 9 0.13 3.27 -6.42
CA LEU A 9 -1.10 2.73 -5.89
C LEU A 9 -0.88 1.43 -5.16
N ILE A 10 -0.04 0.49 -5.60
CA ILE A 10 0.35 -0.75 -4.89
C ILE A 10 1.25 -0.47 -3.69
N SER A 11 2.02 0.61 -3.63
CA SER A 11 2.75 1.03 -2.43
C SER A 11 1.84 1.77 -1.44
N LEU A 12 0.77 2.44 -1.92
CA LEU A 12 -0.32 2.93 -1.08
C LEU A 12 -1.38 1.84 -0.77
N SER A 13 -1.52 0.79 -1.59
CA SER A 13 -2.54 -0.27 -1.52
C SER A 13 -2.01 -1.65 -1.12
N ALA A 14 -0.68 -1.80 -0.93
CA ALA A 14 -0.07 -2.79 -0.03
C ALA A 14 -0.43 -2.52 1.43
N LEU A 15 -1.27 -1.51 1.68
CA LEU A 15 -1.92 -1.25 2.95
C LEU A 15 -3.43 -1.48 2.90
N VAL A 16 -4.11 -1.65 1.75
CA VAL A 16 -5.58 -1.60 1.76
C VAL A 16 -6.25 -2.00 0.40
N SER A 17 -7.16 -3.01 0.37
CA SER A 17 -8.06 -3.45 -0.73
C SER A 17 -9.39 -4.13 -0.29
N ILE A 18 -10.51 -3.46 -0.61
CA ILE A 18 -11.94 -3.50 -0.20
C ILE A 18 -12.71 -4.77 0.24
N SER A 19 -13.65 -4.57 1.18
CA SER A 19 -15.12 -4.70 0.91
C SER A 19 -15.98 -3.89 1.90
N ALA A 20 -17.01 -3.21 1.39
CA ALA A 20 -18.03 -2.54 2.21
C ALA A 20 -19.01 -3.58 2.77
N GLN A 21 -18.87 -3.89 4.05
CA GLN A 21 -19.88 -4.58 4.86
C GLN A 21 -19.91 -3.90 6.23
N ALA A 22 -21.14 -3.71 6.71
CA ALA A 22 -21.62 -3.06 7.93
C ALA A 22 -20.56 -2.74 9.01
N GLU A 23 -20.65 -1.55 9.61
CA GLU A 23 -19.83 -1.04 10.72
C GLU A 23 -19.60 -2.10 11.81
N ASP A 24 -18.56 -2.92 11.62
CA ASP A 24 -17.97 -3.74 12.67
C ASP A 24 -17.29 -2.80 13.66
N SER A 25 -17.37 -3.13 14.96
CA SER A 25 -16.83 -2.33 16.08
C SER A 25 -15.41 -1.81 15.79
N ARG A 26 -15.32 -0.55 15.38
CA ARG A 26 -14.07 0.08 14.93
C ARG A 26 -13.15 0.35 16.11
N ILE A 27 -11.89 0.01 15.93
CA ILE A 27 -10.79 0.28 16.84
C ILE A 27 -10.07 1.50 16.29
N GLU A 28 -10.38 2.67 16.84
CA GLU A 28 -9.68 3.88 16.48
C GLU A 28 -8.20 3.76 16.86
N ASN A 29 -7.31 4.31 16.03
CA ASN A 29 -5.88 4.37 16.35
C ASN A 29 -5.26 2.99 16.66
N ALA A 30 -5.72 1.95 15.95
CA ALA A 30 -5.31 0.57 16.14
C ALA A 30 -3.83 0.32 15.80
N ILE A 31 -3.32 0.97 14.75
CA ILE A 31 -1.93 0.82 14.29
C ILE A 31 -1.34 2.20 14.04
N GLY A 32 -0.13 2.43 14.52
CA GLY A 32 0.68 3.57 14.08
C GLY A 32 1.86 3.11 13.25
N LEU A 33 2.15 3.87 12.21
CA LEU A 33 3.32 3.73 11.37
C LEU A 33 4.14 5.01 11.45
N ARG A 34 5.43 4.89 11.73
CA ARG A 34 6.40 5.98 11.61
C ARG A 34 7.51 5.56 10.67
N VAL A 35 7.72 6.29 9.58
CA VAL A 35 8.87 6.12 8.69
C VAL A 35 9.85 7.25 8.98
N THR A 36 11.04 6.87 9.46
CA THR A 36 12.07 7.83 9.87
C THR A 36 12.73 8.48 8.67
N ALA A 37 13.52 9.53 8.88
CA ALA A 37 14.34 10.14 7.84
C ALA A 37 15.22 9.13 7.10
N LYS A 38 15.71 8.10 7.82
CA LYS A 38 16.48 7.00 7.23
C LYS A 38 15.61 6.12 6.33
N GLY A 39 14.41 5.75 6.78
CA GLY A 39 13.44 5.02 5.95
C GLY A 39 13.00 5.80 4.72
N GLN A 40 12.78 7.11 4.86
CA GLN A 40 12.42 7.99 3.73
C GLN A 40 13.51 8.06 2.65
N LYS A 41 14.80 7.99 3.02
CA LYS A 41 15.91 7.90 2.05
C LYS A 41 15.81 6.67 1.16
N ILE A 42 15.21 5.57 1.61
CA ILE A 42 15.01 4.38 0.79
C ILE A 42 14.12 4.71 -0.42
N PHE A 43 13.01 5.43 -0.21
CA PHE A 43 12.11 5.86 -1.28
C PHE A 43 12.72 6.93 -2.18
N LYS A 44 13.59 7.78 -1.61
CA LYS A 44 14.32 8.80 -2.37
C LYS A 44 15.36 8.19 -3.31
N ASP A 45 16.16 7.24 -2.80
CA ASP A 45 17.38 6.81 -3.48
C ASP A 45 17.21 5.46 -4.22
N ASN A 46 16.16 4.69 -3.94
CA ASN A 46 15.99 3.32 -4.47
C ASN A 46 14.66 3.08 -5.19
N LEU A 47 13.90 4.12 -5.55
CA LEU A 47 12.56 3.96 -6.14
C LEU A 47 12.55 3.06 -7.38
N GLN A 48 13.53 3.21 -8.28
CA GLN A 48 13.64 2.35 -9.48
C GLN A 48 13.78 0.87 -9.11
N LYS A 49 14.62 0.56 -8.11
CA LYS A 49 14.80 -0.81 -7.63
C LYS A 49 13.53 -1.35 -6.98
N LEU A 50 12.81 -0.51 -6.23
CA LEU A 50 11.54 -0.87 -5.62
C LEU A 50 10.49 -1.19 -6.69
N LEU A 51 10.38 -0.35 -7.73
CA LEU A 51 9.51 -0.57 -8.88
C LEU A 51 9.82 -1.90 -9.58
N PHE A 52 11.09 -2.17 -9.85
CA PHE A 52 11.54 -3.41 -10.47
C PHE A 52 11.20 -4.65 -9.64
N LEU A 53 11.49 -4.64 -8.34
CA LEU A 53 11.18 -5.74 -7.43
C LEU A 53 9.69 -6.05 -7.33
N ASN A 54 8.84 -5.07 -7.65
CA ASN A 54 7.39 -5.22 -7.67
C ASN A 54 6.82 -5.42 -9.10
N GLY A 55 7.66 -5.87 -10.04
CA GLY A 55 7.25 -6.26 -11.38
C GLY A 55 6.92 -5.09 -12.32
N VAL A 56 7.40 -3.89 -11.99
CA VAL A 56 7.21 -2.69 -12.81
C VAL A 56 8.56 -2.22 -13.36
N PRO A 57 9.02 -2.77 -14.50
CA PRO A 57 10.14 -2.17 -15.21
C PRO A 57 9.73 -0.80 -15.72
N VAL A 58 10.63 0.17 -15.56
CA VAL A 58 10.42 1.58 -15.95
C VAL A 58 11.46 2.08 -16.94
N ASP A 59 12.50 1.28 -17.14
CA ASP A 59 13.66 1.49 -17.99
C ASP A 59 13.50 0.90 -19.39
N SER A 60 12.58 -0.04 -19.59
CA SER A 60 12.26 -0.57 -20.92
C SER A 60 10.78 -0.87 -21.12
N PHE A 61 10.31 -0.69 -22.36
CA PHE A 61 8.94 -0.99 -22.76
C PHE A 61 8.93 -1.54 -24.19
N TYR A 62 8.12 -2.57 -24.43
CA TYR A 62 7.95 -3.19 -25.73
C TYR A 62 6.47 -3.37 -26.04
N VAL A 63 6.06 -3.00 -27.26
CA VAL A 63 4.72 -3.25 -27.80
C VAL A 63 4.87 -3.76 -29.23
N GLU A 64 4.31 -4.94 -29.47
CA GLU A 64 4.37 -5.60 -30.78
C GLU A 64 3.62 -4.83 -31.87
N SER A 65 2.43 -4.31 -31.56
CA SER A 65 1.65 -3.51 -32.51
C SER A 65 0.78 -2.49 -31.78
N MET A 66 0.68 -1.28 -32.33
CA MET A 66 -0.29 -0.25 -31.95
C MET A 66 -0.99 0.26 -33.19
N GLU A 67 -2.30 0.44 -33.09
CA GLU A 67 -3.13 0.98 -34.16
C GLU A 67 -3.90 2.19 -33.63
N PHE A 68 -3.90 3.27 -34.40
CA PHE A 68 -4.60 4.51 -34.11
C PHE A 68 -5.48 4.86 -35.31
N SER A 69 -6.78 4.95 -35.12
CA SER A 69 -7.71 5.47 -36.13
C SER A 69 -8.32 6.76 -35.61
N GLN A 70 -8.26 7.81 -36.41
CA GLN A 70 -9.03 9.02 -36.12
C GLN A 70 -10.49 8.83 -36.54
N ALA A 71 -11.41 9.16 -35.64
CA ALA A 71 -12.85 9.15 -35.93
C ALA A 71 -13.33 10.44 -36.62
N GLU A 72 -12.59 11.54 -36.44
CA GLU A 72 -12.90 12.86 -37.00
C GLU A 72 -11.74 13.35 -37.89
N PRO A 73 -12.01 14.19 -38.91
CA PRO A 73 -10.96 14.72 -39.80
C PRO A 73 -9.90 15.48 -39.03
N LEU A 74 -8.65 15.39 -39.48
CA LEU A 74 -7.51 16.03 -38.81
C LEU A 74 -7.66 17.56 -38.85
N GLU A 75 -7.83 18.20 -37.69
CA GLU A 75 -7.73 19.66 -37.58
C GLU A 75 -6.27 20.08 -37.77
N LEU A 76 -5.97 20.53 -38.98
CA LEU A 76 -4.64 20.98 -39.34
C LEU A 76 -4.41 22.36 -38.73
N SER A 77 -3.23 22.57 -38.13
CA SER A 77 -2.86 23.91 -37.67
C SER A 77 -3.01 24.92 -38.83
N PRO A 78 -3.35 26.20 -38.56
CA PRO A 78 -3.55 27.21 -39.60
C PRO A 78 -2.37 27.32 -40.57
N ALA A 79 -1.16 27.11 -40.06
CA ALA A 79 0.06 27.12 -40.87
C ALA A 79 0.12 25.95 -41.87
N ILE A 80 -0.42 24.77 -41.54
CA ILE A 80 -0.46 23.61 -42.45
C ILE A 80 -1.63 23.74 -43.44
N GLN A 81 -2.76 24.31 -42.98
CA GLN A 81 -3.93 24.56 -43.82
C GLN A 81 -3.60 25.50 -44.99
N GLU A 82 -2.82 26.55 -44.75
CA GLU A 82 -2.39 27.50 -45.80
C GLU A 82 -1.58 26.81 -46.92
N TYR A 83 -0.72 25.84 -46.61
CA TYR A 83 0.01 25.07 -47.63
C TYR A 83 -0.92 24.13 -48.42
N LEU A 84 -1.90 23.53 -47.77
CA LEU A 84 -2.86 22.64 -48.44
C LEU A 84 -3.81 23.41 -49.35
N ASP A 85 -4.24 24.62 -48.96
CA ASP A 85 -5.08 25.47 -49.80
C ASP A 85 -4.35 25.90 -51.09
N ILE A 86 -3.03 26.11 -51.02
CA ILE A 86 -2.18 26.39 -52.20
C ILE A 86 -2.06 25.16 -53.10
N ILE A 87 -1.89 23.96 -52.53
CA ILE A 87 -1.86 22.69 -53.28
C ILE A 87 -3.22 22.45 -53.96
N ASN A 88 -4.32 22.68 -53.25
CA ASN A 88 -5.69 22.52 -53.74
C ASN A 88 -6.03 23.50 -54.87
N LEU A 89 -5.44 24.70 -54.89
CA LEU A 89 -5.57 25.65 -56.01
C LEU A 89 -4.95 25.10 -57.31
N GLY A 90 -3.89 24.29 -57.20
CA GLY A 90 -3.16 23.70 -58.31
C GLY A 90 -3.68 22.33 -58.78
N THR A 91 -4.52 21.67 -57.99
CA THR A 91 -5.10 20.34 -58.28
C THR A 91 -6.57 20.42 -58.69
N THR A 92 -6.94 21.41 -59.52
CA THR A 92 -8.31 21.55 -60.03
C THR A 92 -8.74 20.27 -60.76
N GLY A 93 -9.65 19.50 -60.16
CA GLY A 93 -10.16 18.22 -60.68
C GLY A 93 -9.86 16.98 -59.84
N VAL A 94 -9.11 17.10 -58.74
CA VAL A 94 -8.95 16.04 -57.73
C VAL A 94 -9.66 16.48 -56.46
N ASP A 95 -10.81 15.89 -56.18
CA ASP A 95 -11.56 16.13 -54.95
C ASP A 95 -10.96 15.26 -53.84
N ILE A 96 -10.13 15.87 -52.99
CA ILE A 96 -9.51 15.19 -51.85
C ILE A 96 -10.48 15.30 -50.68
N ALA A 97 -11.00 14.16 -50.21
CA ALA A 97 -11.87 14.13 -49.04
C ALA A 97 -11.08 14.55 -47.79
N PRO A 98 -11.75 15.11 -46.76
CA PRO A 98 -11.09 15.39 -45.49
C PRO A 98 -10.41 14.13 -44.92
N SER A 99 -9.11 14.23 -44.63
CA SER A 99 -8.29 13.06 -44.28
C SER A 99 -8.75 12.36 -43.02
N GLN A 100 -8.80 11.02 -43.08
CA GLN A 100 -9.08 10.13 -41.95
C GLN A 100 -7.92 9.16 -41.78
N LEU A 101 -6.96 9.53 -40.94
CA LEU A 101 -5.73 8.75 -40.78
C LEU A 101 -5.95 7.49 -39.93
N HIS A 102 -5.49 6.37 -40.46
CA HIS A 102 -5.26 5.13 -39.73
C HIS A 102 -3.76 4.86 -39.68
N THR A 103 -3.15 4.92 -38.50
CA THR A 103 -1.71 4.73 -38.28
C THR A 103 -1.45 3.40 -37.59
N GLN A 104 -0.52 2.62 -38.13
CA GLN A 104 -0.01 1.37 -37.58
C GLN A 104 1.46 1.53 -37.18
N ILE A 105 1.78 1.15 -35.94
CA ILE A 105 3.12 1.18 -35.37
C ILE A 105 3.50 -0.25 -34.99
N LYS A 106 4.56 -0.81 -35.58
CA LYS A 106 5.01 -2.19 -35.32
C LYS A 106 6.31 -2.24 -34.55
N ASN A 107 6.39 -3.15 -33.59
CA ASN A 107 7.54 -3.42 -32.72
C ASN A 107 8.12 -2.14 -32.12
N PHE A 108 7.29 -1.41 -31.37
CA PHE A 108 7.73 -0.25 -30.62
C PHE A 108 8.53 -0.70 -29.40
N GLU A 109 9.81 -0.40 -29.39
CA GLU A 109 10.70 -0.58 -28.24
C GLU A 109 11.15 0.78 -27.72
N ALA A 110 11.05 1.01 -26.42
CA ALA A 110 11.56 2.19 -25.77
C ALA A 110 12.47 1.80 -24.61
N SER A 111 13.61 2.47 -24.49
CA SER A 111 14.56 2.33 -23.39
C SER A 111 14.91 3.70 -22.80
N LEU A 112 14.96 3.74 -21.48
CA LEU A 112 15.22 4.93 -20.67
C LEU A 112 16.34 4.64 -19.68
N ARG A 113 17.28 5.57 -19.56
CA ARG A 113 18.27 5.56 -18.48
C ARG A 113 17.99 6.72 -17.53
N PHE A 114 17.80 6.40 -16.26
CA PHE A 114 17.56 7.39 -15.21
C PHE A 114 18.87 7.75 -14.52
N ASN A 115 19.18 9.04 -14.44
CA ASN A 115 20.15 9.58 -13.49
C ASN A 115 19.51 9.70 -12.09
N GLU A 116 18.21 9.97 -12.06
CA GLU A 116 17.42 10.04 -10.82
C GLU A 116 16.01 9.52 -11.10
N LEU A 117 15.51 8.67 -10.22
CA LEU A 117 14.09 8.38 -10.09
C LEU A 117 13.80 8.35 -8.59
N SER A 118 13.16 9.39 -8.07
CA SER A 118 12.97 9.59 -6.64
C SER A 118 11.54 9.98 -6.31
N LEU A 119 11.11 9.60 -5.11
CA LEU A 119 9.87 10.08 -4.51
C LEU A 119 10.25 10.86 -3.25
N ARG A 120 9.84 12.13 -3.20
CA ARG A 120 10.13 13.03 -2.09
C ARG A 120 8.84 13.52 -1.49
N PHE A 121 8.71 13.42 -0.18
CA PHE A 121 7.53 13.89 0.49
C PHE A 121 7.82 15.25 1.14
N PHE A 122 6.89 16.20 1.03
CA PHE A 122 6.97 17.53 1.63
C PHE A 122 5.80 17.78 2.58
N PRO A 123 6.05 18.25 3.81
CA PRO A 123 4.99 18.64 4.73
C PRO A 123 4.29 19.87 4.17
N THR A 124 2.99 19.78 3.94
CA THR A 124 2.23 20.91 3.41
C THR A 124 1.93 21.86 4.57
N GLN A 125 2.68 22.96 4.63
CA GLN A 125 2.35 24.06 5.53
C GLN A 125 1.14 24.79 4.92
N TYR A 126 -0.02 24.62 5.55
CA TYR A 126 -1.27 25.37 5.35
C TYR A 126 -2.22 24.95 4.22
N ASN A 127 -3.50 24.94 4.61
CA ASN A 127 -4.70 25.00 3.77
C ASN A 127 -4.50 25.94 2.57
N THR A 128 -4.28 25.40 1.38
CA THR A 128 -4.68 26.01 0.09
C THR A 128 -4.11 25.14 -1.03
N VAL A 129 -4.78 24.03 -1.32
CA VAL A 129 -5.05 23.73 -2.73
C VAL A 129 -6.38 24.42 -2.99
N GLU A 130 -6.47 25.34 -3.95
CA GLU A 130 -7.75 25.91 -4.35
C GLU A 130 -8.71 24.75 -4.66
N GLY A 131 -9.77 24.61 -3.84
CA GLY A 131 -10.76 23.54 -3.95
C GLY A 131 -10.56 22.29 -3.06
N GLY A 132 -9.51 22.21 -2.25
CA GLY A 132 -9.26 21.04 -1.38
C GLY A 132 -9.40 21.35 0.11
N GLY A 133 -10.39 20.78 0.78
CA GLY A 133 -10.49 20.77 2.24
C GLY A 133 -9.53 19.75 2.87
N ALA A 134 -9.09 20.05 4.10
CA ALA A 134 -8.26 19.23 5.01
C ALA A 134 -6.81 18.92 4.58
N ALA A 135 -5.99 18.57 5.57
CA ALA A 135 -4.54 18.38 5.47
C ALA A 135 -4.15 17.48 4.29
N SER A 136 -3.51 18.08 3.29
CA SER A 136 -2.88 17.37 2.18
C SER A 136 -1.41 17.11 2.49
N VAL A 137 -0.84 16.02 1.99
CA VAL A 137 0.61 15.79 1.92
C VAL A 137 1.02 15.81 0.45
N LEU A 138 2.06 16.58 0.13
CA LEU A 138 2.64 16.61 -1.20
C LEU A 138 3.72 15.53 -1.32
N ALA A 139 3.54 14.59 -2.24
CA ALA A 139 4.60 13.70 -2.70
C ALA A 139 5.02 14.12 -4.11
N LEU A 140 6.30 14.39 -4.31
CA LEU A 140 6.88 14.76 -5.60
C LEU A 140 7.62 13.56 -6.17
N LEU A 141 7.08 13.00 -7.26
CA LEU A 141 7.82 12.05 -8.09
C LEU A 141 8.71 12.84 -9.04
N ARG A 142 10.03 12.64 -8.95
CA ARG A 142 11.01 13.26 -9.83
C ARG A 142 11.73 12.20 -10.66
N ALA A 143 11.72 12.37 -11.97
CA ALA A 143 12.50 11.57 -12.90
C ALA A 143 13.50 12.48 -13.65
N LYS A 144 14.76 12.08 -13.70
CA LYS A 144 15.80 12.66 -14.57
C LYS A 144 16.29 11.58 -15.52
N VAL A 145 15.91 11.70 -16.79
CA VAL A 145 16.26 10.74 -17.83
C VAL A 145 17.46 11.28 -18.61
N SER A 146 18.58 10.56 -18.55
CA SER A 146 19.83 10.93 -19.21
C SER A 146 19.93 10.39 -20.63
N LEU A 147 19.20 9.31 -20.92
CA LEU A 147 19.17 8.69 -22.24
C LEU A 147 17.77 8.20 -22.52
N LEU A 148 17.24 8.61 -23.68
CA LEU A 148 16.00 8.11 -24.23
C LEU A 148 16.31 7.50 -25.59
N ARG A 149 15.81 6.30 -25.85
CA ARG A 149 15.85 5.67 -27.16
C ARG A 149 14.51 4.99 -27.40
N ALA A 150 13.90 5.28 -28.54
CA ALA A 150 12.72 4.59 -29.03
C ALA A 150 12.99 4.11 -30.45
N ASP A 151 12.76 2.84 -30.72
CA ASP A 151 12.94 2.21 -32.03
C ASP A 151 11.62 1.57 -32.46
N VAL A 152 11.32 1.66 -33.74
CA VAL A 152 10.10 1.12 -34.34
C VAL A 152 10.44 0.49 -35.67
N SER A 153 9.98 -0.75 -35.90
CA SER A 153 10.19 -1.40 -37.20
C SER A 153 9.46 -0.69 -38.33
N SER A 154 8.24 -0.22 -38.09
CA SER A 154 7.49 0.59 -39.06
C SER A 154 6.45 1.48 -38.40
N VAL A 155 6.34 2.72 -38.88
CA VAL A 155 5.23 3.64 -38.63
C VAL A 155 4.60 3.93 -39.98
N LEU A 156 3.45 3.33 -40.28
CA LEU A 156 2.76 3.48 -41.55
C LEU A 156 1.36 4.05 -41.30
N ALA A 157 0.95 4.99 -42.14
CA ALA A 157 -0.37 5.58 -42.11
C ALA A 157 -1.05 5.42 -43.46
N ASP A 158 -2.36 5.15 -43.40
CA ASP A 158 -3.28 5.14 -44.54
C ASP A 158 -4.32 6.24 -44.33
N ASP A 159 -4.76 6.87 -45.42
CA ASP A 159 -5.94 7.74 -45.37
C ASP A 159 -7.18 6.94 -45.79
N LEU A 160 -8.05 6.64 -44.83
CA LEU A 160 -9.28 5.88 -45.05
C LEU A 160 -10.28 6.62 -45.94
N ALA A 161 -10.23 7.96 -45.95
CA ALA A 161 -11.07 8.80 -46.80
C ALA A 161 -10.49 8.94 -48.21
N ASN A 162 -9.16 8.79 -48.34
CA ASN A 162 -8.45 8.89 -49.61
C ASN A 162 -7.57 7.65 -49.89
N PRO A 163 -8.16 6.45 -50.11
CA PRO A 163 -7.38 5.21 -50.25
C PRO A 163 -6.41 5.21 -51.43
N PHE A 164 -6.64 6.07 -52.43
CA PHE A 164 -5.76 6.21 -53.60
C PHE A 164 -4.37 6.77 -53.26
N LEU A 165 -4.20 7.40 -52.09
CA LEU A 165 -2.90 7.85 -51.60
C LEU A 165 -2.01 6.68 -51.14
N GLY A 166 -2.58 5.48 -50.95
CA GLY A 166 -1.86 4.34 -50.41
C GLY A 166 -1.28 4.62 -49.02
N GLN A 167 -0.26 3.84 -48.65
CA GLN A 167 0.41 3.99 -47.35
C GLN A 167 1.56 5.01 -47.44
N PHE A 168 1.77 5.75 -46.37
CA PHE A 168 2.92 6.62 -46.19
C PHE A 168 3.48 6.56 -44.77
N GLY A 169 4.77 6.81 -44.60
CA GLY A 169 5.43 6.77 -43.30
C GLY A 169 6.89 6.36 -43.37
N PHE A 170 7.36 5.65 -42.34
CA PHE A 170 8.77 5.35 -42.11
C PHE A 170 8.98 3.88 -41.74
N ASN A 171 10.02 3.29 -42.33
CA ASN A 171 10.56 2.01 -41.88
C ASN A 171 11.77 2.26 -40.97
N ASN A 172 11.98 1.38 -39.99
CA ASN A 172 13.10 1.42 -39.05
C ASN A 172 13.30 2.81 -38.41
N PHE A 173 12.21 3.43 -37.97
CA PHE A 173 12.24 4.74 -37.33
C PHE A 173 12.89 4.63 -35.95
N SER A 174 13.85 5.51 -35.66
CA SER A 174 14.47 5.63 -34.35
C SER A 174 14.40 7.07 -33.86
N LEU A 175 14.15 7.25 -32.57
CA LEU A 175 14.19 8.52 -31.86
C LEU A 175 15.12 8.36 -30.67
N ARG A 176 16.16 9.18 -30.56
CA ARG A 176 17.17 9.09 -29.51
C ARG A 176 17.56 10.45 -28.96
N SER A 177 17.94 10.49 -27.69
CA SER A 177 18.53 11.68 -27.07
C SER A 177 19.94 11.92 -27.64
N LYS A 178 20.28 13.18 -27.95
CA LYS A 178 21.65 13.54 -28.31
C LYS A 178 22.58 13.32 -27.12
N VAL A 179 23.83 12.91 -27.37
CA VAL A 179 24.81 12.61 -26.30
C VAL A 179 25.09 13.83 -25.41
N SER A 180 25.01 15.05 -25.95
CA SER A 180 25.20 16.30 -25.22
C SER A 180 23.91 16.92 -24.67
N SER A 181 22.77 16.22 -24.78
CA SER A 181 21.49 16.72 -24.27
C SER A 181 21.56 16.91 -22.74
N PRO A 182 20.94 17.95 -22.17
CA PRO A 182 20.64 17.96 -20.74
C PRO A 182 19.71 16.79 -20.39
N ASP A 183 19.62 16.44 -19.10
CA ASP A 183 18.66 15.44 -18.62
C ASP A 183 17.22 15.93 -18.86
N LEU A 184 16.34 15.01 -19.29
CA LEU A 184 14.90 15.24 -19.27
C LEU A 184 14.41 15.14 -17.84
N GLU A 185 13.99 16.27 -17.27
CA GLU A 185 13.41 16.36 -15.94
C GLU A 185 11.90 16.34 -16.03
N ILE A 186 11.28 15.40 -15.33
CA ILE A 186 9.82 15.31 -15.16
C ILE A 186 9.53 15.33 -13.66
N GLU A 187 8.68 16.26 -13.23
CA GLU A 187 8.22 16.36 -11.85
C GLU A 187 6.70 16.22 -11.80
N VAL A 188 6.22 15.20 -11.10
CA VAL A 188 4.80 14.91 -10.92
C VAL A 188 4.42 15.17 -9.46
N PRO A 189 3.76 16.29 -9.15
CA PRO A 189 3.25 16.55 -7.81
C PRO A 189 1.99 15.73 -7.55
N LEU A 190 2.00 14.97 -6.46
CA LEU A 190 0.91 14.11 -6.00
C LEU A 190 0.40 14.64 -4.66
N PHE A 191 -0.90 14.91 -4.55
CA PHE A 191 -1.54 15.35 -3.32
C PHE A 191 -2.30 14.19 -2.70
N ILE A 192 -1.96 13.88 -1.45
CA ILE A 192 -2.62 12.87 -0.62
C ILE A 192 -3.47 13.61 0.40
N THR A 193 -4.79 13.51 0.32
CA THR A 193 -5.74 14.16 1.23
C THR A 193 -6.40 13.13 2.11
N VAL A 194 -6.36 13.34 3.43
CA VAL A 194 -7.08 12.50 4.40
C VAL A 194 -8.15 13.35 5.07
N GLU A 195 -9.41 13.14 4.69
CA GLU A 195 -10.53 13.86 5.28
C GLU A 195 -11.11 13.09 6.48
N LYS A 196 -11.18 13.76 7.64
CA LYS A 196 -11.71 13.17 8.87
C LYS A 196 -13.20 12.80 8.67
N GLY A 197 -13.51 11.51 8.76
CA GLY A 197 -14.89 11.00 8.66
C GLY A 197 -15.30 10.52 7.26
N ARG A 198 -14.44 10.67 6.24
CA ARG A 198 -14.58 9.93 4.99
C ARG A 198 -13.78 8.64 5.06
N GLU A 199 -14.26 7.60 4.39
CA GLU A 199 -13.56 6.31 4.32
C GLU A 199 -12.34 6.34 3.38
N ASP A 200 -12.32 7.32 2.46
CA ASP A 200 -11.38 7.35 1.34
C ASP A 200 -10.23 8.33 1.54
N VAL A 201 -9.02 7.84 1.21
CA VAL A 201 -7.85 8.68 0.97
C VAL A 201 -7.99 9.31 -0.41
N GLY A 202 -8.00 10.64 -0.46
CA GLY A 202 -7.97 11.36 -1.73
C GLY A 202 -6.57 11.34 -2.32
N LEU A 203 -6.45 10.99 -3.60
CA LEU A 203 -5.21 11.13 -4.35
C LEU A 203 -5.49 11.98 -5.58
N SER A 204 -4.70 13.02 -5.79
CA SER A 204 -4.75 13.81 -7.02
C SER A 204 -3.36 14.17 -7.51
N VAL A 205 -3.26 14.48 -8.80
CA VAL A 205 -2.05 14.91 -9.48
C VAL A 205 -2.20 16.38 -9.83
N GLY A 206 -1.20 17.18 -9.43
CA GLY A 206 -1.11 18.57 -9.83
C GLY A 206 -0.54 18.76 -11.23
N ILE A 207 -0.16 19.99 -11.54
CA ILE A 207 0.48 20.33 -12.82
C ILE A 207 1.83 19.61 -12.89
N ILE A 208 2.00 18.75 -13.90
CA ILE A 208 3.25 18.07 -14.18
C ILE A 208 4.21 19.07 -14.80
N LYS A 209 5.45 19.15 -14.28
CA LYS A 209 6.51 19.95 -14.91
C LYS A 209 7.38 19.03 -15.76
N SER A 210 7.80 19.53 -16.91
CA SER A 210 8.64 18.82 -17.85
C SER A 210 9.66 19.76 -18.46
N SER A 211 10.91 19.29 -18.61
CA SER A 211 11.96 20.01 -19.35
C SER A 211 12.08 19.55 -20.80
N LEU A 212 11.05 18.88 -21.35
CA LEU A 212 11.06 18.30 -22.70
C LEU A 212 11.45 19.32 -23.75
N SER A 213 10.97 20.56 -23.68
CA SER A 213 11.34 21.64 -24.61
C SER A 213 12.87 21.84 -24.73
N SER A 214 13.62 21.68 -23.64
CA SER A 214 15.09 21.77 -23.59
C SER A 214 15.84 20.45 -23.84
N PHE A 215 15.13 19.32 -23.91
CA PHE A 215 15.72 18.00 -24.11
C PHE A 215 16.05 17.73 -25.59
N ASP A 216 17.32 17.57 -25.93
CA ASP A 216 17.74 17.44 -27.32
C ASP A 216 17.52 16.02 -27.85
N LEU A 217 16.64 15.91 -28.82
CA LEU A 217 16.30 14.68 -29.51
C LEU A 217 16.85 14.70 -30.94
N GLU A 218 17.08 13.52 -31.47
CA GLU A 218 17.28 13.29 -32.89
C GLU A 218 16.49 12.06 -33.34
N TYR A 219 15.98 12.07 -34.57
CA TYR A 219 15.37 10.90 -35.19
C TYR A 219 16.12 10.51 -36.45
N ASP A 220 15.92 9.26 -36.86
CA ASP A 220 16.45 8.68 -38.09
C ASP A 220 15.46 7.62 -38.61
N PHE A 221 15.53 7.29 -39.90
CA PHE A 221 14.70 6.26 -40.53
C PHE A 221 15.36 5.69 -41.79
N GLU A 222 14.90 4.52 -42.24
CA GLU A 222 15.39 3.94 -43.49
C GLU A 222 14.91 4.76 -44.70
N ALA A 223 15.86 5.40 -45.39
CA ALA A 223 15.58 6.20 -46.57
C ALA A 223 15.55 5.35 -47.87
N PRO A 224 14.65 5.65 -48.83
CA PRO A 224 13.66 6.71 -48.77
C PRO A 224 12.44 6.35 -47.91
N ALA A 225 11.77 7.37 -47.35
CA ALA A 225 10.50 7.22 -46.66
C ALA A 225 9.44 6.53 -47.55
N VAL A 226 8.51 5.83 -46.91
CA VAL A 226 7.37 5.22 -47.60
C VAL A 226 6.43 6.35 -48.01
N LEU A 227 6.26 6.53 -49.32
CA LEU A 227 5.47 7.62 -49.89
C LEU A 227 4.65 7.12 -51.08
N PRO A 228 3.47 7.72 -51.35
CA PRO A 228 2.69 7.47 -52.55
C PRO A 228 3.51 7.59 -53.84
N GLU A 229 3.10 6.85 -54.85
CA GLU A 229 3.55 7.10 -56.22
C GLU A 229 2.65 8.15 -56.85
N ILE A 230 3.21 9.33 -57.10
CA ILE A 230 2.54 10.43 -57.79
C ILE A 230 3.22 10.59 -59.13
N GLU A 231 2.47 10.40 -60.22
CA GLU A 231 2.92 10.62 -61.59
C GLU A 231 2.05 11.69 -62.25
N VAL A 232 2.67 12.80 -62.64
CA VAL A 232 2.02 13.86 -63.41
C VAL A 232 2.43 13.72 -64.87
N VAL A 233 1.44 13.62 -65.76
CA VAL A 233 1.68 13.49 -67.21
C VAL A 233 1.31 14.79 -67.90
N ILE A 234 2.30 15.53 -68.44
CA ILE A 234 2.10 16.78 -69.19
C ILE A 234 2.64 16.58 -70.60
N ASN A 235 1.77 16.66 -71.62
CA ASN A 235 2.13 16.47 -73.02
C ASN A 235 2.96 15.18 -73.28
N GLY A 236 2.64 14.09 -72.56
CA GLY A 236 3.36 12.82 -72.64
C GLY A 236 4.65 12.73 -71.82
N THR A 237 5.10 13.83 -71.21
CA THR A 237 6.22 13.83 -70.26
C THR A 237 5.71 13.43 -68.88
N ARG A 238 6.36 12.43 -68.29
CA ARG A 238 6.02 11.89 -66.97
C ARG A 238 6.96 12.47 -65.93
N ILE A 239 6.40 13.11 -64.91
CA ILE A 239 7.14 13.69 -63.78
C ILE A 239 6.67 12.95 -62.52
N GLY A 240 7.61 12.29 -61.84
CA GLY A 240 7.34 11.55 -60.61
C GLY A 240 7.80 12.29 -59.36
N LEU A 241 7.22 11.96 -58.21
CA LEU A 241 7.73 12.40 -56.91
C LEU A 241 9.13 11.82 -56.64
N ASP A 242 10.12 12.68 -56.39
CA ASP A 242 11.45 12.25 -55.95
C ASP A 242 11.44 11.92 -54.44
N LYS A 243 11.23 10.63 -54.12
CA LYS A 243 11.15 10.13 -52.74
C LYS A 243 12.46 10.34 -51.96
N VAL A 244 13.62 10.35 -52.63
CA VAL A 244 14.93 10.57 -52.00
C VAL A 244 15.08 12.04 -51.62
N ALA A 245 14.72 12.95 -52.52
CA ALA A 245 14.72 14.39 -52.22
C ALA A 245 13.79 14.73 -51.06
N VAL A 246 12.58 14.16 -51.01
CA VAL A 246 11.64 14.35 -49.89
C VAL A 246 12.23 13.83 -48.57
N SER A 247 12.86 12.66 -48.59
CA SER A 247 13.49 12.08 -47.38
C SER A 247 14.63 12.94 -46.85
N ASN A 248 15.48 13.45 -47.74
CA ASN A 248 16.57 14.36 -47.38
C ASN A 248 16.03 15.70 -46.83
N GLU A 249 14.94 16.22 -47.41
CA GLU A 249 14.31 17.44 -46.93
C GLU A 249 13.72 17.24 -45.52
N LEU A 250 13.07 16.10 -45.26
CA LEU A 250 12.57 15.75 -43.92
C LEU A 250 13.69 15.71 -42.89
N LEU A 251 14.81 15.05 -43.20
CA LEU A 251 15.99 15.02 -42.31
C LEU A 251 16.59 16.43 -42.12
N SER A 252 16.66 17.25 -43.18
CA SER A 252 17.17 18.62 -43.06
C SER A 252 16.31 19.54 -42.17
N LYS A 253 15.01 19.23 -42.05
CA LYS A 253 14.03 19.97 -41.22
C LYS A 253 13.78 19.36 -39.85
N GLN A 254 14.57 18.35 -39.48
CA GLN A 254 14.43 17.59 -38.23
C GLN A 254 14.30 18.48 -36.99
N ASP A 255 15.18 19.47 -36.81
CA ASP A 255 15.13 20.35 -35.63
C ASP A 255 13.81 21.14 -35.54
N ARG A 256 13.24 21.53 -36.70
CA ARG A 256 11.95 22.22 -36.76
C ARG A 256 10.81 21.26 -36.42
N LEU A 257 10.82 20.05 -36.98
CA LEU A 257 9.78 19.04 -36.74
C LEU A 257 9.76 18.59 -35.28
N LEU A 258 10.94 18.28 -34.73
CA LEU A 258 11.08 17.92 -33.32
C LEU A 258 10.65 19.05 -32.39
N ARG A 259 10.91 20.32 -32.73
CA ARG A 259 10.43 21.44 -31.92
C ARG A 259 8.90 21.49 -31.84
N VAL A 260 8.21 21.28 -32.96
CA VAL A 260 6.74 21.25 -32.98
C VAL A 260 6.22 20.07 -32.16
N VAL A 261 6.71 18.86 -32.42
CA VAL A 261 6.29 17.65 -31.70
C VAL A 261 6.55 17.76 -30.20
N LYS A 262 7.72 18.28 -29.80
CA LYS A 262 8.06 18.51 -28.40
C LYS A 262 7.13 19.54 -27.76
N GLY A 263 6.76 20.61 -28.48
CA GLY A 263 5.83 21.62 -27.98
C GLY A 263 4.44 21.03 -27.71
N GLU A 264 3.90 20.25 -28.65
CA GLU A 264 2.61 19.57 -28.48
C GLU A 264 2.65 18.55 -27.34
N LEU A 265 3.71 17.73 -27.27
CA LEU A 265 3.85 16.73 -26.21
C LEU A 265 4.02 17.37 -24.84
N ASP A 266 4.78 18.46 -24.73
CA ASP A 266 4.96 19.20 -23.48
C ASP A 266 3.63 19.85 -23.05
N SER A 267 2.86 20.42 -23.98
CA SER A 267 1.51 20.92 -23.74
C SER A 267 0.58 19.83 -23.21
N TYR A 268 0.55 18.66 -23.88
CA TYR A 268 -0.23 17.50 -23.46
C TYR A 268 0.16 17.02 -22.05
N ILE A 269 1.46 16.93 -21.75
CA ILE A 269 1.97 16.51 -20.44
C ILE A 269 1.54 17.48 -19.34
N GLN A 270 1.51 18.79 -19.61
CA GLN A 270 1.22 19.80 -18.60
C GLN A 270 -0.29 20.04 -18.39
N THR A 271 -1.12 19.79 -19.40
CA THR A 271 -2.54 20.17 -19.40
C THR A 271 -3.49 18.97 -19.36
N GLU A 272 -3.45 18.11 -20.37
CA GLU A 272 -4.39 16.99 -20.52
C GLU A 272 -4.01 15.78 -19.67
N LEU A 273 -2.71 15.48 -19.58
CA LEU A 273 -2.26 14.28 -18.90
C LEU A 273 -2.60 14.26 -17.40
N PRO A 274 -2.43 15.36 -16.63
CA PRO A 274 -2.86 15.41 -15.24
C PRO A 274 -4.35 15.16 -15.09
N VAL A 275 -5.19 15.69 -16.00
CA VAL A 275 -6.64 15.48 -16.01
C VAL A 275 -6.95 13.98 -16.20
N LYS A 276 -6.38 13.35 -17.22
CA LYS A 276 -6.59 11.90 -17.46
C LYS A 276 -6.09 11.05 -16.31
N ILE A 277 -4.97 11.41 -15.68
CA ILE A 277 -4.50 10.70 -14.49
C ILE A 277 -5.49 10.88 -13.35
N ASN A 278 -5.99 12.09 -13.10
CA ASN A 278 -6.98 12.34 -12.05
C ASN A 278 -8.30 11.60 -12.30
N GLU A 279 -8.80 11.55 -13.53
CA GLU A 279 -9.97 10.73 -13.92
C GLU A 279 -9.71 9.25 -13.62
N MET A 280 -8.56 8.73 -14.04
CA MET A 280 -8.16 7.35 -13.75
C MET A 280 -8.04 7.09 -12.24
N LEU A 281 -7.55 8.05 -11.46
CA LEU A 281 -7.50 7.96 -10.01
C LEU A 281 -8.91 7.92 -9.43
N GLN A 282 -9.80 8.82 -9.83
CA GLN A 282 -11.20 8.83 -9.40
C GLN A 282 -11.92 7.50 -9.67
N GLU A 283 -11.73 6.90 -10.85
CA GLU A 283 -12.37 5.65 -11.22
C GLU A 283 -11.78 4.40 -10.54
N ASN A 284 -10.47 4.39 -10.29
CA ASN A 284 -9.76 3.18 -9.89
C ASN A 284 -9.30 3.18 -8.42
N VAL A 285 -9.33 4.33 -7.74
CA VAL A 285 -8.61 4.55 -6.48
C VAL A 285 -9.53 5.03 -5.36
N PHE A 286 -10.43 5.97 -5.65
CA PHE A 286 -11.42 6.42 -4.68
C PHE A 286 -12.45 5.30 -4.43
N GLY A 287 -12.67 4.93 -3.17
CA GLY A 287 -13.52 3.81 -2.76
C GLY A 287 -12.81 2.47 -2.59
N LYS A 288 -11.52 2.34 -2.94
CA LYS A 288 -10.84 1.03 -3.05
C LYS A 288 -9.82 0.65 -1.97
N PHE A 289 -9.68 1.45 -0.92
CA PHE A 289 -8.66 1.24 0.11
C PHE A 289 -9.21 0.55 1.39
N SER A 290 -9.54 -0.76 1.39
CA SER A 290 -9.77 -1.50 2.67
C SER A 290 -9.42 -3.01 2.66
N GLU A 291 -8.19 -3.42 3.00
CA GLU A 291 -7.71 -4.82 2.90
C GLU A 291 -8.37 -5.70 3.95
N VAL A 292 -8.93 -6.84 3.53
CA VAL A 292 -9.38 -7.89 4.45
C VAL A 292 -8.26 -8.91 4.61
N ASN A 293 -7.52 -8.81 5.71
CA ASN A 293 -6.51 -9.77 6.08
C ASN A 293 -7.13 -10.92 6.88
N LEU A 294 -6.61 -12.14 6.69
CA LEU A 294 -7.04 -13.33 7.41
C LEU A 294 -6.04 -13.64 8.53
N LEU A 295 -6.53 -13.85 9.75
CA LEU A 295 -5.72 -14.24 10.89
C LEU A 295 -6.24 -15.52 11.52
N THR A 296 -5.33 -16.45 11.80
CA THR A 296 -5.61 -17.64 12.61
C THR A 296 -6.05 -17.23 14.02
N PRO A 297 -7.18 -17.72 14.53
CA PRO A 297 -7.60 -17.46 15.90
C PRO A 297 -6.53 -17.82 16.93
N ILE A 298 -6.35 -16.94 17.91
CA ILE A 298 -5.36 -17.15 18.97
C ILE A 298 -5.83 -18.33 19.82
N GLY A 299 -4.93 -19.28 20.08
CA GLY A 299 -5.22 -20.48 20.87
C GLY A 299 -5.82 -21.65 20.09
N SER A 300 -6.05 -21.54 18.77
CA SER A 300 -6.59 -22.65 17.96
C SER A 300 -5.68 -23.89 17.97
N ASN A 301 -4.37 -23.67 18.00
CA ASN A 301 -3.35 -24.74 17.94
C ASN A 301 -3.09 -25.43 19.29
N ILE A 302 -3.84 -25.08 20.33
CA ILE A 302 -3.74 -25.71 21.65
C ILE A 302 -4.65 -26.94 21.66
N GLU A 303 -4.13 -28.06 22.15
CA GLU A 303 -4.90 -29.31 22.27
C GLU A 303 -6.06 -29.12 23.25
N HIS A 304 -7.28 -29.31 22.75
CA HIS A 304 -8.52 -29.21 23.51
C HIS A 304 -9.21 -30.58 23.52
N ASN A 305 -9.33 -31.20 24.71
CA ASN A 305 -9.95 -32.53 24.86
C ASN A 305 -9.37 -33.60 23.91
N GLY A 306 -8.06 -33.61 23.67
CA GLY A 306 -7.42 -34.58 22.77
C GLY A 306 -7.38 -34.18 21.29
N THR A 307 -7.88 -32.99 20.92
CA THR A 307 -7.97 -32.54 19.53
C THR A 307 -7.34 -31.16 19.36
N ILE A 308 -6.44 -31.01 18.39
CA ILE A 308 -5.89 -29.71 17.97
C ILE A 308 -6.78 -29.14 16.86
N TYR A 309 -7.24 -27.91 17.00
CA TYR A 309 -8.03 -27.23 15.97
C TYR A 309 -7.11 -26.46 15.03
N ASN A 310 -6.85 -27.00 13.85
CA ASN A 310 -6.07 -26.31 12.82
C ASN A 310 -7.02 -25.69 11.78
N PRO A 311 -7.35 -24.38 11.88
CA PRO A 311 -8.21 -23.73 10.91
C PRO A 311 -7.49 -23.63 9.56
N THR A 312 -8.06 -24.24 8.52
CA THR A 312 -7.50 -24.24 7.17
C THR A 312 -8.39 -23.57 6.12
N GLN A 313 -9.67 -23.31 6.44
CA GLN A 313 -10.60 -22.65 5.52
C GLN A 313 -10.66 -21.14 5.81
N PRO A 314 -10.86 -20.28 4.81
CA PRO A 314 -10.98 -18.83 5.01
C PRO A 314 -12.05 -18.41 6.02
N ASP A 315 -13.17 -19.14 6.10
CA ASP A 315 -14.26 -18.88 7.05
C ASP A 315 -13.90 -19.29 8.49
N ASP A 316 -12.86 -20.11 8.68
CA ASP A 316 -12.30 -20.46 9.99
C ASP A 316 -11.32 -19.40 10.50
N LEU A 317 -10.96 -18.41 9.68
CA LEU A 317 -10.02 -17.36 10.04
C LEU A 317 -10.76 -16.07 10.41
N PHE A 318 -10.18 -15.27 11.30
CA PHE A 318 -10.69 -13.92 11.55
C PHE A 318 -10.34 -13.00 10.41
N GLN A 319 -11.27 -12.11 10.09
CA GLN A 319 -11.10 -11.10 9.05
C GLN A 319 -10.86 -9.75 9.70
N TRP A 320 -9.79 -9.06 9.34
CA TRP A 320 -9.53 -7.71 9.82
C TRP A 320 -9.23 -6.74 8.70
N LYS A 321 -9.63 -5.49 8.91
CA LYS A 321 -9.45 -4.37 7.98
C LYS A 321 -8.73 -3.23 8.67
N ILE A 322 -7.99 -2.45 7.89
CA ILE A 322 -7.39 -1.19 8.33
C ILE A 322 -7.87 -0.02 7.50
N ARG A 323 -7.82 1.17 8.09
CA ARG A 323 -8.19 2.43 7.45
C ARG A 323 -7.27 3.55 7.90
N LEU A 324 -6.76 4.34 6.97
CA LEU A 324 -5.98 5.54 7.28
C LEU A 324 -6.89 6.63 7.86
N ASP A 325 -6.67 7.00 9.13
CA ASP A 325 -7.43 8.08 9.78
C ASP A 325 -6.64 9.38 9.83
N GLU A 326 -5.32 9.27 9.96
CA GLU A 326 -4.43 10.41 10.10
C GLU A 326 -3.15 10.16 9.32
N PHE A 327 -2.73 11.15 8.56
CA PHE A 327 -1.44 11.16 7.88
C PHE A 327 -0.77 12.50 8.12
N LYS A 328 0.35 12.46 8.83
CA LYS A 328 1.16 13.62 9.19
C LYS A 328 2.56 13.44 8.63
N MET A 329 3.17 14.57 8.33
CA MET A 329 4.55 14.57 7.91
C MET A 329 5.30 15.75 8.47
N SER A 330 6.55 15.50 8.79
CA SER A 330 7.55 16.46 9.24
C SER A 330 8.81 16.33 8.38
N GLN A 331 9.81 17.17 8.63
CA GLN A 331 11.10 17.03 7.93
C GLN A 331 11.79 15.71 8.24
N ASP A 332 11.58 15.17 9.45
CA ASP A 332 12.33 14.01 9.94
C ASP A 332 11.51 12.72 9.92
N ASP A 333 10.19 12.80 9.84
CA ASP A 333 9.30 11.63 9.97
C ASP A 333 8.02 11.75 9.14
N MET A 334 7.61 10.63 8.56
CA MET A 334 6.26 10.42 8.03
C MET A 334 5.50 9.54 9.03
N VAL A 335 4.32 9.97 9.44
CA VAL A 335 3.53 9.29 10.47
C VAL A 335 2.12 9.04 9.96
N ALA A 336 1.65 7.80 10.06
CA ALA A 336 0.30 7.41 9.74
C ALA A 336 -0.35 6.76 10.96
N ALA A 337 -1.60 7.14 11.27
CA ALA A 337 -2.45 6.43 12.21
C ALA A 337 -3.55 5.71 11.45
N LEU A 338 -3.72 4.42 11.75
CA LEU A 338 -4.66 3.53 11.11
C LEU A 338 -5.68 3.04 12.15
N SER A 339 -6.96 3.16 11.84
CA SER A 339 -8.00 2.38 12.51
C SER A 339 -7.99 0.94 12.04
N ALA A 340 -8.53 0.03 12.85
CA ALA A 340 -8.83 -1.33 12.43
C ALA A 340 -10.27 -1.74 12.73
N SER A 341 -10.80 -2.69 11.97
CA SER A 341 -11.98 -3.46 12.34
C SER A 341 -11.66 -4.94 12.25
N VAL A 342 -12.18 -5.76 13.17
CA VAL A 342 -11.94 -7.20 13.21
C VAL A 342 -13.27 -7.90 13.42
N ARG A 343 -13.52 -8.90 12.57
CA ARG A 343 -14.74 -9.69 12.59
C ARG A 343 -14.46 -11.18 12.55
N ASP A 344 -15.42 -11.92 13.09
CA ASP A 344 -15.52 -13.36 12.98
C ASP A 344 -16.54 -13.70 11.89
N PRO A 345 -16.12 -14.30 10.74
CA PRO A 345 -17.05 -14.71 9.67
C PRO A 345 -18.14 -15.69 10.13
N LYS A 346 -17.91 -16.44 11.20
CA LYS A 346 -18.86 -17.40 11.78
C LYS A 346 -19.82 -16.77 12.78
N SER A 347 -19.49 -15.59 13.32
CA SER A 347 -20.35 -14.88 14.25
C SER A 347 -21.34 -14.00 13.49
N LYS A 348 -22.64 -14.12 13.83
CA LYS A 348 -23.67 -13.18 13.37
C LYS A 348 -23.85 -11.99 14.33
N THR A 349 -23.14 -12.02 15.46
CA THR A 349 -23.25 -11.01 16.52
C THR A 349 -22.04 -10.10 16.47
N VAL A 350 -22.29 -8.78 16.38
CA VAL A 350 -21.28 -7.76 16.56
C VAL A 350 -21.10 -7.54 18.06
N PHE A 351 -19.93 -7.91 18.58
CA PHE A 351 -19.57 -7.68 19.97
C PHE A 351 -18.93 -6.29 20.10
N ASN A 352 -19.41 -5.46 21.02
CA ASN A 352 -18.76 -4.21 21.36
C ASN A 352 -17.64 -4.47 22.37
N MET A 353 -16.43 -4.01 22.08
CA MET A 353 -15.34 -4.09 23.05
C MET A 353 -15.60 -3.23 24.27
N ALA A 354 -15.22 -3.74 25.44
CA ALA A 354 -15.21 -2.95 26.67
C ALA A 354 -14.21 -1.79 26.54
N THR A 355 -14.57 -0.59 27.02
CA THR A 355 -13.72 0.61 26.93
C THR A 355 -12.34 0.39 27.55
N GLU A 356 -12.26 -0.39 28.63
CA GLU A 356 -11.02 -0.75 29.32
C GLU A 356 -10.08 -1.67 28.51
N ALA A 357 -10.58 -2.25 27.41
CA ALA A 357 -9.81 -3.09 26.51
C ALA A 357 -9.08 -2.30 25.42
N ILE A 358 -9.37 -1.00 25.27
CA ILE A 358 -8.86 -0.15 24.19
C ILE A 358 -7.99 0.95 24.80
N SER A 359 -6.79 1.18 24.25
CA SER A 359 -6.05 2.40 24.59
C SER A 359 -6.66 3.60 23.86
N SER A 360 -6.98 4.67 24.58
CA SER A 360 -7.54 5.90 24.02
C SER A 360 -6.51 6.82 23.36
N ASN A 361 -5.22 6.51 23.48
CA ASN A 361 -4.17 7.36 22.95
C ASN A 361 -4.09 7.22 21.42
N SER A 362 -3.30 8.08 20.77
CA SER A 362 -2.91 7.89 19.37
C SER A 362 -1.52 7.25 19.31
N PRO A 363 -1.29 6.25 18.45
CA PRO A 363 0.02 5.66 18.25
C PRO A 363 0.99 6.63 17.51
N ALA A 364 0.47 7.75 17.00
CA ALA A 364 1.24 8.70 16.22
C ALA A 364 2.16 9.59 17.08
N SER A 365 3.46 9.37 16.87
CA SER A 365 4.60 10.33 16.93
C SER A 365 5.28 10.65 18.25
N ASP A 366 4.62 11.00 19.35
CA ASP A 366 5.36 11.66 20.46
C ASP A 366 5.90 10.70 21.53
N GLN A 367 5.39 9.46 21.54
CA GLN A 367 5.65 8.51 22.64
C GLN A 367 6.62 7.38 22.27
N LEU A 368 6.85 7.15 20.98
CA LEU A 368 7.92 6.29 20.48
C LEU A 368 9.26 7.03 20.65
N LYS A 369 9.78 7.05 21.89
CA LYS A 369 11.10 7.62 22.24
C LYS A 369 12.24 6.70 21.78
N TYR A 370 12.21 6.23 20.54
CA TYR A 370 13.32 5.48 19.96
C TYR A 370 14.22 6.40 19.14
N PRO A 371 15.54 6.16 19.13
CA PRO A 371 16.46 6.90 18.26
C PRO A 371 16.04 6.74 16.79
N THR A 372 15.63 7.83 16.15
CA THR A 372 15.13 7.85 14.77
C THR A 372 16.20 7.52 13.74
N ASP A 373 17.48 7.55 14.13
CA ASP A 373 18.65 7.23 13.32
C ASP A 373 18.94 5.72 13.23
N GLN A 374 18.41 4.91 14.15
CA GLN A 374 18.72 3.48 14.22
C GLN A 374 17.76 2.60 13.40
N TYR A 375 16.55 3.07 13.16
CA TYR A 375 15.45 2.31 12.55
C TYR A 375 14.93 2.99 11.29
N ASP A 376 14.46 2.19 10.32
CA ASP A 376 13.88 2.72 9.07
C ASP A 376 12.37 2.96 9.23
N VAL A 377 11.71 2.08 9.98
CA VAL A 377 10.27 2.08 10.25
C VAL A 377 10.01 1.66 11.69
N ALA A 378 9.06 2.29 12.36
CA ALA A 378 8.48 1.84 13.62
C ALA A 378 6.97 1.59 13.43
N ILE A 379 6.50 0.48 14.01
CA ILE A 379 5.09 0.08 14.02
C ILE A 379 4.67 -0.04 15.49
N SER A 380 3.51 0.49 15.83
CA SER A 380 2.94 0.42 17.18
C SER A 380 1.51 -0.13 17.09
N LEU A 381 1.14 -1.05 17.98
CA LEU A 381 -0.12 -1.77 17.93
C LEU A 381 -0.93 -1.50 19.20
N ASN A 382 -2.11 -0.90 19.06
CA ASN A 382 -2.98 -0.63 20.20
C ASN A 382 -3.37 -1.94 20.90
N GLN A 383 -3.34 -1.99 22.23
CA GLN A 383 -3.82 -3.16 22.99
C GLN A 383 -5.25 -3.58 22.59
N GLY A 384 -6.11 -2.63 22.21
CA GLY A 384 -7.46 -2.91 21.72
C GLY A 384 -7.48 -3.79 20.48
N PHE A 385 -6.50 -3.63 19.59
CA PHE A 385 -6.37 -4.47 18.40
C PHE A 385 -6.10 -5.94 18.78
N LEU A 386 -5.19 -6.19 19.73
CA LEU A 386 -4.90 -7.53 20.23
C LEU A 386 -6.06 -8.12 21.06
N ASN A 387 -6.63 -7.32 21.96
CA ASN A 387 -7.74 -7.72 22.81
C ASN A 387 -8.97 -8.13 22.00
N ARG A 388 -9.18 -7.52 20.83
CA ARG A 388 -10.26 -7.93 19.94
C ARG A 388 -10.08 -9.35 19.41
N PHE A 389 -8.88 -9.75 19.03
CA PHE A 389 -8.62 -11.12 18.60
C PHE A 389 -8.79 -12.13 19.75
N LEU A 390 -8.38 -11.76 20.97
CA LEU A 390 -8.58 -12.58 22.16
C LEU A 390 -10.06 -12.74 22.50
N GLU A 391 -10.84 -11.66 22.41
CA GLU A 391 -12.29 -11.69 22.64
C GLU A 391 -13.00 -12.61 21.64
N LEU A 392 -12.70 -12.48 20.35
CA LEU A 392 -13.29 -13.35 19.32
C LEU A 392 -12.84 -14.81 19.50
N SER A 393 -11.59 -15.05 19.91
CA SER A 393 -11.08 -16.41 20.18
C SER A 393 -11.77 -17.04 21.39
N PHE A 394 -11.98 -16.25 22.46
CA PHE A 394 -12.74 -16.65 23.63
C PHE A 394 -14.17 -17.03 23.26
N ASN A 395 -14.84 -16.21 22.44
CA ASN A 395 -16.22 -16.45 22.00
C ASN A 395 -16.36 -17.71 21.13
N ARG A 396 -15.27 -18.14 20.45
CA ARG A 396 -15.20 -19.42 19.75
C ARG A 396 -14.85 -20.61 20.65
N GLY A 397 -14.62 -20.40 21.94
CA GLY A 397 -14.34 -21.44 22.93
C GLY A 397 -12.88 -21.89 23.00
N TYR A 398 -11.95 -21.22 22.29
CA TYR A 398 -10.54 -21.67 22.23
C TYR A 398 -9.79 -21.57 23.57
N PHE A 399 -10.35 -20.85 24.55
CA PHE A 399 -9.77 -20.69 25.88
C PHE A 399 -10.53 -21.46 26.98
N GLU A 400 -11.57 -22.23 26.64
CA GLU A 400 -12.46 -22.85 27.64
C GLU A 400 -11.79 -23.94 28.49
N ASN A 401 -10.83 -24.67 27.90
CA ASN A 401 -10.10 -25.75 28.57
C ASN A 401 -8.61 -25.64 28.22
N ILE A 402 -7.87 -24.80 28.97
CA ILE A 402 -6.40 -24.79 28.87
C ILE A 402 -5.87 -25.96 29.72
N PRO A 403 -5.05 -26.86 29.17
CA PRO A 403 -4.50 -27.97 29.93
C PRO A 403 -3.66 -27.45 31.10
N GLY A 404 -4.09 -27.76 32.32
CA GLY A 404 -3.30 -27.62 33.53
C GLY A 404 -2.86 -28.98 34.03
N GLY A 405 -1.56 -29.14 34.28
CA GLY A 405 -1.00 -30.30 34.98
C GLY A 405 0.35 -30.71 34.42
N GLU A 406 1.06 -31.55 35.15
CA GLU A 406 2.26 -32.22 34.65
C GLU A 406 1.91 -33.15 33.49
N PRO A 407 2.77 -33.25 32.45
CA PRO A 407 2.62 -34.26 31.41
C PRO A 407 2.49 -35.66 32.02
N GLY A 408 1.37 -36.34 31.78
CA GLY A 408 1.11 -37.70 32.25
C GLY A 408 0.32 -37.84 33.56
N LYS A 409 -0.12 -36.75 34.20
CA LYS A 409 -1.15 -36.75 35.26
C LYS A 409 -2.51 -36.31 34.71
N LYS A 410 -3.60 -36.55 35.47
CA LYS A 410 -4.95 -36.06 35.13
C LYS A 410 -4.86 -34.55 34.84
N VAL A 411 -5.14 -34.16 33.60
CA VAL A 411 -5.13 -32.77 33.17
C VAL A 411 -6.30 -32.06 33.85
N GLU A 412 -6.01 -31.20 34.82
CA GLU A 412 -6.98 -30.28 35.41
C GLU A 412 -7.14 -29.11 34.43
N PHE A 413 -8.31 -28.95 33.86
CA PHE A 413 -8.55 -27.88 32.89
C PHE A 413 -8.82 -26.56 33.62
N LEU A 414 -8.05 -25.52 33.26
CA LEU A 414 -8.33 -24.18 33.71
C LEU A 414 -9.48 -23.62 32.88
N HIS A 415 -10.64 -23.43 33.53
CA HIS A 415 -11.79 -22.80 32.91
C HIS A 415 -11.67 -21.28 32.98
N ILE A 416 -11.37 -20.66 31.84
CA ILE A 416 -11.35 -19.21 31.70
C ILE A 416 -12.81 -18.71 31.61
N SER A 417 -13.20 -17.82 32.53
CA SER A 417 -14.60 -17.37 32.68
C SER A 417 -14.91 -16.04 31.98
N LYS A 418 -13.89 -15.35 31.48
CA LYS A 418 -13.97 -14.13 30.65
C LYS A 418 -12.79 -14.09 29.68
N SER A 419 -12.95 -13.42 28.55
CA SER A 419 -11.84 -13.16 27.61
C SER A 419 -10.61 -12.64 28.35
N PRO A 420 -9.42 -13.20 28.09
CA PRO A 420 -8.17 -12.61 28.55
C PRO A 420 -8.07 -11.15 28.12
N LEU A 421 -7.52 -10.31 29.00
CA LEU A 421 -7.35 -8.88 28.74
C LEU A 421 -5.88 -8.50 28.85
N VAL A 422 -5.28 -8.13 27.71
CA VAL A 422 -3.93 -7.59 27.63
C VAL A 422 -3.96 -6.12 28.01
N ARG A 423 -3.11 -5.76 28.97
CA ARG A 423 -2.81 -4.38 29.36
C ARG A 423 -1.31 -4.16 29.26
N PHE A 424 -0.91 -3.21 28.43
CA PHE A 424 0.45 -2.69 28.46
C PHE A 424 0.51 -1.64 29.58
N ASP A 425 0.49 -2.12 30.82
CA ASP A 425 0.51 -1.30 32.03
C ASP A 425 1.93 -0.95 32.45
N LEU A 426 2.10 0.26 32.99
CA LEU A 426 3.36 0.84 33.39
C LEU A 426 3.46 0.95 34.91
N SER A 427 4.33 0.15 35.48
CA SER A 427 5.22 0.68 36.52
C SER A 427 6.57 0.98 35.89
N PRO A 428 7.27 2.08 36.24
CA PRO A 428 8.69 2.27 35.90
C PRO A 428 9.58 1.07 36.28
N GLU A 429 9.12 0.24 37.22
CA GLU A 429 9.79 -0.96 37.71
C GLU A 429 9.51 -2.22 36.87
N ALA A 430 8.50 -2.20 35.99
CA ALA A 430 7.99 -3.40 35.30
C ALA A 430 8.75 -3.80 34.01
N GLY A 431 9.61 -2.94 33.44
CA GLY A 431 10.40 -3.28 32.24
C GLY A 431 9.56 -3.71 31.02
N ASP A 432 10.05 -4.68 30.22
CA ASP A 432 9.40 -5.21 29.00
C ASP A 432 8.25 -6.19 29.28
N ILE A 433 7.56 -6.04 30.42
CA ILE A 433 6.51 -6.96 30.86
C ILE A 433 5.14 -6.49 30.35
N VAL A 434 4.45 -7.38 29.65
CA VAL A 434 3.05 -7.26 29.24
C VAL A 434 2.18 -7.91 30.30
N ARG A 435 1.15 -7.22 30.82
CA ARG A 435 0.24 -7.80 31.81
C ARG A 435 -1.00 -8.36 31.14
N VAL A 436 -1.32 -9.63 31.40
CA VAL A 436 -2.52 -10.29 30.88
C VAL A 436 -3.40 -10.65 32.07
N GLN A 437 -4.54 -9.98 32.19
CA GLN A 437 -5.53 -10.29 33.21
C GLN A 437 -6.38 -11.47 32.74
N ILE A 438 -6.43 -12.51 33.57
CA ILE A 438 -7.20 -13.73 33.30
C ILE A 438 -8.19 -13.92 34.46
N GLU A 439 -9.45 -14.18 34.14
CA GLU A 439 -10.45 -14.58 35.13
C GLU A 439 -10.68 -16.10 35.01
N VAL A 440 -10.36 -16.83 36.07
CA VAL A 440 -10.49 -18.29 36.13
C VAL A 440 -11.61 -18.69 37.08
N ARG A 441 -12.28 -19.80 36.77
CA ARG A 441 -13.16 -20.51 37.70
C ARG A 441 -12.37 -21.69 38.26
N PRO A 442 -11.83 -21.60 39.49
CA PRO A 442 -11.08 -22.70 40.08
C PRO A 442 -11.99 -23.90 40.35
N GLU A 443 -11.50 -25.11 40.07
CA GLU A 443 -12.15 -26.33 40.54
C GLU A 443 -11.92 -26.48 42.04
N VAL A 444 -12.98 -26.30 42.83
CA VAL A 444 -12.90 -26.40 44.29
C VAL A 444 -13.30 -27.80 44.76
N SER A 445 -12.40 -28.47 45.48
CA SER A 445 -12.59 -29.82 46.00
C SER A 445 -12.56 -29.84 47.54
N GLY A 446 -13.04 -30.93 48.16
CA GLY A 446 -13.03 -31.09 49.62
C GLY A 446 -13.76 -30.01 50.42
N ILE A 447 -13.18 -29.61 51.56
CA ILE A 447 -13.75 -28.63 52.53
C ILE A 447 -13.89 -27.23 51.91
N GLN A 448 -13.15 -26.92 50.85
CA GLN A 448 -13.18 -25.61 50.17
C GLN A 448 -14.53 -25.34 49.48
N LYS A 449 -15.30 -26.41 49.11
CA LYS A 449 -16.69 -26.28 48.64
C LYS A 449 -17.63 -25.64 49.67
N LEU A 450 -17.28 -25.67 50.96
CA LEU A 450 -18.06 -25.01 52.01
C LEU A 450 -17.78 -23.51 52.07
N ALA A 451 -16.60 -23.07 51.63
CA ALA A 451 -16.16 -21.68 51.68
C ALA A 451 -16.63 -20.86 50.46
N VAL A 452 -16.74 -21.50 49.29
CA VAL A 452 -17.05 -20.84 48.02
C VAL A 452 -18.23 -21.49 47.30
N ASN A 453 -19.00 -20.71 46.54
CA ASN A 453 -20.09 -21.21 45.70
C ASN A 453 -19.64 -21.47 44.25
N SER A 454 -20.50 -22.08 43.43
CA SER A 454 -20.21 -22.40 42.03
C SER A 454 -20.00 -21.18 41.12
N LYS A 455 -20.25 -19.96 41.63
CA LYS A 455 -20.02 -18.70 40.92
C LYS A 455 -18.73 -18.01 41.35
N PHE A 456 -17.91 -18.63 42.20
CA PHE A 456 -16.62 -18.08 42.60
C PHE A 456 -15.68 -17.95 41.39
N ARG A 457 -15.09 -16.78 41.23
CA ARG A 457 -14.19 -16.43 40.13
C ARG A 457 -13.00 -15.69 40.68
N VAL A 458 -11.81 -16.03 40.23
CA VAL A 458 -10.56 -15.39 40.64
C VAL A 458 -9.96 -14.73 39.42
N SER A 459 -9.65 -13.44 39.53
CA SER A 459 -8.88 -12.70 38.54
C SER A 459 -7.44 -12.63 39.01
N VAL A 460 -6.54 -13.13 38.17
CA VAL A 460 -5.09 -13.16 38.35
C VAL A 460 -4.45 -12.42 37.19
N THR A 461 -3.33 -11.74 37.45
CA THR A 461 -2.55 -11.07 36.41
C THR A 461 -1.35 -11.92 36.04
N ALA A 462 -1.18 -12.27 34.77
CA ALA A 462 0.02 -12.89 34.25
C ALA A 462 0.98 -11.82 33.71
N ASN A 463 2.24 -11.86 34.14
CA ASN A 463 3.34 -11.14 33.56
C ASN A 463 3.88 -11.94 32.37
N VAL A 464 3.83 -11.36 31.17
CA VAL A 464 4.21 -11.97 29.91
C VAL A 464 5.37 -11.20 29.30
N LYS A 465 6.35 -11.92 28.77
CA LYS A 465 7.48 -11.37 28.02
C LYS A 465 7.35 -11.66 26.54
N LEU A 466 7.80 -10.71 25.74
CA LEU A 466 8.01 -10.91 24.31
C LEU A 466 9.35 -11.63 24.11
N VAL A 467 9.31 -12.77 23.42
CA VAL A 467 10.51 -13.60 23.17
C VAL A 467 10.67 -13.86 21.68
N PRO A 468 11.89 -13.80 21.13
CA PRO A 468 12.12 -14.12 19.72
C PRO A 468 11.87 -15.62 19.46
N THR A 469 11.28 -15.93 18.30
CA THR A 469 11.01 -17.29 17.81
C THR A 469 11.47 -17.43 16.36
N ASP A 470 11.52 -18.65 15.82
CA ASP A 470 11.87 -18.89 14.41
C ASP A 470 10.90 -18.24 13.42
N LYS A 471 9.67 -17.92 13.88
CA LYS A 471 8.62 -17.25 13.10
C LYS A 471 8.56 -15.73 13.34
N GLY A 472 9.35 -15.20 14.27
CA GLY A 472 9.35 -13.78 14.63
C GLY A 472 9.45 -13.58 16.14
N TYR A 473 8.33 -13.23 16.77
CA TYR A 473 8.22 -13.06 18.22
C TYR A 473 6.99 -13.78 18.75
N GLY A 474 7.11 -14.32 19.97
CA GLY A 474 6.05 -14.98 20.71
C GLY A 474 5.81 -14.32 22.06
N LEU A 475 4.71 -14.72 22.71
CA LEU A 475 4.32 -14.30 24.06
C LEU A 475 4.59 -15.45 25.03
N MET A 476 5.43 -15.20 26.03
CA MET A 476 5.82 -16.20 27.03
C MET A 476 5.44 -15.74 28.43
N VAL A 477 4.72 -16.56 29.19
CA VAL A 477 4.44 -16.28 30.62
C VAL A 477 5.74 -16.32 31.39
N ASP A 478 6.07 -15.20 32.03
CA ASP A 478 7.19 -15.08 32.94
C ASP A 478 6.79 -15.48 34.36
N SER A 479 5.69 -14.89 34.86
CA SER A 479 5.13 -15.20 36.18
C SER A 479 3.65 -14.84 36.25
N LEU A 480 2.98 -15.31 37.29
CA LEU A 480 1.68 -14.83 37.77
C LEU A 480 1.91 -13.91 38.97
N ASP A 481 1.17 -12.81 39.03
CA ASP A 481 1.18 -11.90 40.17
C ASP A 481 0.50 -12.54 41.39
N GLU A 482 1.07 -12.36 42.57
CA GLU A 482 0.44 -12.79 43.83
C GLU A 482 -0.73 -11.87 44.21
N ASP A 483 -0.87 -10.71 43.55
CA ASP A 483 -2.04 -9.86 43.65
C ASP A 483 -3.20 -10.43 42.81
N PHE A 484 -4.31 -10.78 43.49
CA PHE A 484 -5.52 -11.31 42.87
C PHE A 484 -6.77 -10.62 43.40
N SER A 485 -7.85 -10.70 42.63
CA SER A 485 -9.17 -10.25 43.07
C SER A 485 -10.23 -11.32 42.79
N TYR A 486 -11.29 -11.37 43.59
CA TYR A 486 -12.41 -12.29 43.36
C TYR A 486 -13.73 -11.65 43.78
N ASP A 487 -14.82 -12.13 43.19
CA ASP A 487 -16.16 -11.68 43.58
C ASP A 487 -16.48 -12.15 45.00
N LYS A 488 -16.60 -11.22 45.95
CA LYS A 488 -16.95 -11.49 47.34
C LYS A 488 -18.31 -12.18 47.49
N LYS A 489 -19.23 -12.04 46.51
CA LYS A 489 -20.51 -12.77 46.49
C LYS A 489 -20.34 -14.26 46.23
N GLY A 490 -19.16 -14.66 45.73
CA GLY A 490 -18.75 -16.04 45.57
C GLY A 490 -18.38 -16.73 46.89
N LEU A 491 -18.04 -15.96 47.93
CA LEU A 491 -17.78 -16.48 49.28
C LEU A 491 -19.10 -16.75 50.00
N ARG A 492 -19.27 -17.96 50.53
CA ARG A 492 -20.46 -18.34 51.30
C ARG A 492 -20.49 -17.66 52.67
N LEU A 493 -19.33 -17.48 53.29
CA LEU A 493 -19.17 -16.80 54.58
C LEU A 493 -17.84 -16.04 54.62
N GLY A 494 -17.87 -14.76 54.99
CA GLY A 494 -16.68 -13.90 55.05
C GLY A 494 -15.58 -14.38 56.01
N ILE A 495 -15.91 -15.28 56.94
CA ILE A 495 -14.95 -15.90 57.88
C ILE A 495 -13.89 -16.78 57.19
N PHE A 496 -14.20 -17.32 56.01
CA PHE A 496 -13.26 -18.16 55.24
C PHE A 496 -12.34 -17.35 54.34
N LYS A 497 -12.48 -16.02 54.32
CA LYS A 497 -11.68 -15.11 53.49
C LYS A 497 -10.18 -15.41 53.59
N SER A 498 -9.64 -15.42 54.80
CA SER A 498 -8.19 -15.63 55.00
C SER A 498 -7.70 -17.00 54.54
N GLN A 499 -8.53 -18.05 54.65
CA GLN A 499 -8.17 -19.39 54.19
C GLN A 499 -8.21 -19.49 52.67
N VAL A 500 -9.22 -18.88 52.04
CA VAL A 500 -9.34 -18.80 50.58
C VAL A 500 -8.19 -17.96 50.00
N ASP A 501 -7.85 -16.83 50.62
CA ASP A 501 -6.75 -15.98 50.18
C ASP A 501 -5.41 -16.74 50.22
N LYS A 502 -5.14 -17.48 51.30
CA LYS A 502 -3.92 -18.30 51.42
C LYS A 502 -3.86 -19.42 50.38
N ALA A 503 -4.96 -20.13 50.13
CA ALA A 503 -5.00 -21.20 49.15
C ALA A 503 -4.76 -20.69 47.72
N ILE A 504 -5.28 -19.52 47.37
CA ILE A 504 -5.05 -18.90 46.06
C ILE A 504 -3.57 -18.51 45.90
N ILE A 505 -2.96 -17.87 46.91
CA ILE A 505 -1.54 -17.51 46.87
C ILE A 505 -0.65 -18.75 46.74
N GLU A 506 -0.98 -19.83 47.46
CA GLU A 506 -0.25 -21.09 47.39
C GLU A 506 -0.32 -21.71 45.98
N GLN A 507 -1.50 -21.75 45.37
CA GLN A 507 -1.66 -22.19 43.97
C GLN A 507 -0.90 -21.32 42.97
N ILE A 508 -0.92 -19.99 43.14
CA ILE A 508 -0.14 -19.07 42.28
C ILE A 508 1.36 -19.36 42.41
N ARG A 509 1.86 -19.58 43.63
CA ARG A 509 3.26 -19.92 43.89
C ARG A 509 3.65 -21.27 43.31
N GLU A 510 2.78 -22.28 43.42
CA GLU A 510 2.97 -23.60 42.79
C GLU A 510 3.07 -23.46 41.27
N VAL A 511 2.14 -22.74 40.63
CA VAL A 511 2.18 -22.49 39.18
C VAL A 511 3.45 -21.73 38.77
N ASN A 512 3.86 -20.72 39.54
CA ASN A 512 5.09 -19.98 39.29
C ASN A 512 6.35 -20.84 39.46
N ALA A 513 6.36 -21.80 40.39
CA ALA A 513 7.47 -22.70 40.62
C ALA A 513 7.57 -23.80 39.56
N GLU A 514 6.42 -24.32 39.09
CA GLU A 514 6.35 -25.43 38.14
C GLU A 514 6.38 -25.00 36.67
N ARG A 515 5.93 -23.77 36.34
CA ARG A 515 5.75 -23.32 34.95
C ARG A 515 6.39 -21.97 34.60
N PRO A 516 7.64 -21.67 35.01
CA PRO A 516 8.32 -20.54 34.40
C PRO A 516 8.43 -20.81 32.89
N LYS A 517 8.03 -19.84 32.06
CA LYS A 517 8.30 -19.79 30.61
C LYS A 517 7.37 -20.60 29.70
N THR A 518 6.08 -20.73 30.03
CA THR A 518 5.10 -21.30 29.08
C THR A 518 4.86 -20.34 27.91
N MET A 519 5.03 -20.80 26.67
CA MET A 519 4.69 -20.03 25.47
C MET A 519 3.18 -20.04 25.25
N ILE A 520 2.55 -18.86 25.18
CA ILE A 520 1.11 -18.67 24.91
C ILE A 520 0.85 -18.56 23.40
N SER A 521 1.76 -17.90 22.68
CA SER A 521 1.74 -17.80 21.22
C SER A 521 3.17 -17.82 20.71
N ASP A 522 3.45 -18.64 19.70
CA ASP A 522 4.75 -18.70 19.01
C ASP A 522 4.85 -17.71 17.83
N ASP A 523 3.75 -17.04 17.50
CA ASP A 523 3.63 -16.17 16.33
C ASP A 523 2.74 -14.95 16.64
N ILE A 524 3.39 -13.81 16.90
CA ILE A 524 2.75 -12.50 16.78
C ILE A 524 2.93 -12.07 15.32
N PRO A 525 1.84 -11.79 14.60
CA PRO A 525 1.91 -11.44 13.17
C PRO A 525 2.60 -10.10 12.97
N ILE A 526 3.93 -10.12 12.79
CA ILE A 526 4.73 -8.96 12.38
C ILE A 526 5.00 -9.08 10.88
N PRO A 527 4.71 -8.06 10.06
CA PRO A 527 5.03 -8.10 8.64
C PRO A 527 6.52 -8.36 8.40
N THR A 528 6.85 -9.46 7.73
CA THR A 528 8.24 -9.83 7.38
C THR A 528 8.73 -9.16 6.10
N SER A 529 7.81 -8.51 5.38
CA SER A 529 8.13 -7.61 4.26
C SER A 529 7.21 -6.41 4.24
N LEU A 530 7.75 -5.27 3.83
CA LEU A 530 7.00 -4.03 3.58
C LEU A 530 7.29 -3.61 2.14
N MET A 531 6.30 -3.66 1.25
CA MET A 531 6.42 -3.24 -0.16
C MET A 531 7.52 -3.97 -0.95
N GLY A 532 7.74 -5.26 -0.66
CA GLY A 532 8.79 -6.08 -1.27
C GLY A 532 10.18 -5.89 -0.67
N LEU A 533 10.35 -5.00 0.32
CA LEU A 533 11.56 -4.93 1.14
C LEU A 533 11.44 -5.88 2.31
N SER A 534 12.48 -6.70 2.54
CA SER A 534 12.55 -7.53 3.74
C SER A 534 12.60 -6.63 4.97
N ALA A 535 11.60 -6.76 5.84
CA ALA A 535 11.55 -6.11 7.12
C ALA A 535 12.07 -7.08 8.17
N LYS A 536 13.09 -6.67 8.93
CA LYS A 536 13.62 -7.45 10.04
C LYS A 536 13.34 -6.71 11.34
N PRO A 537 12.48 -7.25 12.23
CA PRO A 537 12.23 -6.63 13.51
C PRO A 537 13.53 -6.61 14.34
N LYS A 538 14.04 -5.41 14.61
CA LYS A 538 15.26 -5.21 15.40
C LYS A 538 15.00 -5.05 16.89
N HIS A 539 13.82 -4.54 17.23
CA HIS A 539 13.42 -4.25 18.60
C HIS A 539 11.90 -4.30 18.69
N ILE A 540 11.40 -4.80 19.82
CA ILE A 540 10.00 -4.79 20.20
C ILE A 540 9.95 -4.54 21.70
N SER A 541 9.04 -3.69 22.15
CA SER A 541 8.85 -3.42 23.57
C SER A 541 7.48 -2.80 23.81
N PRO A 542 6.84 -3.07 24.94
CA PRO A 542 5.59 -2.41 25.31
C PRO A 542 5.81 -0.91 25.56
N SER A 543 4.87 -0.10 25.09
CA SER A 543 4.86 1.34 25.25
C SER A 543 4.01 1.77 26.42
N ARG A 544 4.45 2.90 27.00
CA ARG A 544 3.80 3.65 28.06
C ARG A 544 2.34 4.05 27.81
N ALA A 545 1.91 4.00 26.57
CA ALA A 545 0.62 4.50 26.16
C ALA A 545 -0.34 3.41 25.69
N GLY A 546 -0.06 2.14 25.98
CA GLY A 546 -0.93 1.03 25.60
C GLY A 546 -0.65 0.48 24.20
N TYR A 547 0.62 0.47 23.76
CA TYR A 547 1.06 0.00 22.42
C TYR A 547 2.19 -1.01 22.44
#